data_AF-A0A5E6NDY8-F1
#
_entry.id   AF-A0A5E6NDY8-F1
#
_cell.length_a   1.000
_cell.length_b   1.000
_cell.length_c   1.000
_cell.angle_alpha   90.00
_cell.angle_beta   90.00
_cell.angle_gamma   90.00
#
_symmetry.space_group_name_H-M   'P 1'
#
loop_
_entity.id
_entity.type
_entity.pdbx_description
1 polymer ?
#
loop_
_entity_poly.entity_id
_entity_poly.type
_entity_poly.pdbx_seq_one_letter_code
_entity_poly.pdbx_strand_id
1 'polypeptide(L)'
;MKNKLTNKFLAVAIILVSLNAFSIALTPFITISTNHVSATVGTAITPVTIVNTNVAATYYSISPAISNGLSFNKTTGTISGVPIVASDPVIYTVTAVLMNMMAVDPRGQDTATVVLLLVLALPI
;
A
#
# COMPACT_ATOMS: atom_id res chain seq x y z
N MET A 1 7.03 34.78 -51.28
CA MET A 1 7.15 35.12 -49.84
C MET A 1 5.95 34.57 -49.06
N LYS A 2 5.97 33.28 -48.75
CA LYS A 2 5.06 32.64 -47.78
C LYS A 2 5.99 31.95 -46.76
N ASN A 3 5.55 31.74 -45.52
CA ASN A 3 6.24 31.00 -44.43
C ASN A 3 6.62 31.81 -43.18
N LYS A 4 6.28 33.11 -43.07
CA LYS A 4 6.54 33.88 -41.83
C LYS A 4 5.40 33.82 -40.79
N LEU A 5 4.18 33.49 -41.22
CA LEU A 5 3.00 33.36 -40.34
C LEU A 5 2.86 31.93 -39.78
N THR A 6 3.15 30.92 -40.60
CA THR A 6 3.03 29.50 -40.25
C THR A 6 3.98 29.08 -39.11
N ASN A 7 5.21 29.60 -39.10
CA ASN A 7 6.17 29.31 -38.02
C ASN A 7 5.81 30.04 -36.70
N LYS A 8 5.07 31.14 -36.75
CA LYS A 8 4.60 31.85 -35.54
C LYS A 8 3.45 31.10 -34.86
N PHE A 9 2.52 30.53 -35.63
CA PHE A 9 1.46 29.67 -35.09
C PHE A 9 2.01 28.32 -34.62
N LEU A 10 3.04 27.77 -35.28
CA LEU A 10 3.69 26.55 -34.82
C LEU A 10 4.41 26.77 -33.47
N ALA A 11 5.11 27.90 -33.30
CA ALA A 11 5.73 28.24 -32.01
C ALA A 11 4.69 28.48 -30.89
N VAL A 12 3.59 29.19 -31.18
CA VAL A 12 2.50 29.43 -30.21
C VAL A 12 1.73 28.15 -29.86
N ALA A 13 1.50 27.26 -30.83
CA ALA A 13 0.86 25.97 -30.60
C ALA A 13 1.77 25.05 -29.76
N ILE A 14 3.09 25.06 -29.97
CA ILE A 14 4.03 24.28 -29.16
C ILE A 14 4.13 24.85 -27.72
N ILE A 15 4.01 26.17 -27.54
CA ILE A 15 3.97 26.83 -26.22
C ILE A 15 2.64 26.58 -25.48
N LEU A 16 1.56 26.22 -26.17
CA LEU A 16 0.30 25.78 -25.55
C LEU A 16 0.25 24.26 -25.28
N VAL A 17 1.16 23.49 -25.88
CA VAL A 17 1.35 22.06 -25.58
C VAL A 17 2.23 21.85 -24.33
N SER A 18 2.73 22.92 -23.70
CA SER A 18 3.47 22.85 -22.44
C SER A 18 2.59 23.15 -21.22
N LEU A 19 1.68 22.22 -20.88
CA LEU A 19 1.42 21.78 -19.49
C LEU A 19 0.41 20.62 -19.48
N ASN A 20 0.55 19.62 -20.36
CA ASN A 20 -0.23 18.39 -20.21
C ASN A 20 0.41 17.56 -19.09
N ALA A 21 0.06 17.94 -17.86
CA ALA A 21 0.34 17.34 -16.56
C ALA A 21 1.12 16.01 -16.58
N PHE A 22 2.43 16.07 -16.36
CA PHE A 22 3.12 15.02 -15.61
C PHE A 22 2.49 15.01 -14.22
N SER A 23 1.40 14.25 -14.06
CA SER A 23 0.75 14.06 -12.78
C SER A 23 1.66 13.17 -11.95
N ILE A 24 2.53 13.76 -11.11
CA ILE A 24 3.20 12.98 -10.07
C ILE A 24 2.11 12.54 -9.08
N ALA A 25 1.76 11.26 -9.10
CA ALA A 25 0.88 10.69 -8.10
C ALA A 25 1.61 10.77 -6.75
N LEU A 26 1.20 11.71 -5.89
CA LEU A 26 1.76 11.89 -4.55
C LEU A 26 1.12 10.86 -3.61
N THR A 27 1.46 9.59 -3.83
CA THR A 27 0.88 8.47 -3.12
C THR A 27 1.97 7.61 -2.53
N PRO A 28 1.72 6.94 -1.41
CA PRO A 28 2.52 5.80 -1.03
C PRO A 28 2.59 4.79 -2.19
N PHE A 29 3.67 4.04 -2.25
CA PHE A 29 3.75 2.84 -3.08
C PHE A 29 4.30 1.74 -2.20
N ILE A 30 3.44 0.79 -1.85
CA ILE A 30 3.74 -0.22 -0.86
C ILE A 30 3.83 -1.61 -1.48
N THR A 31 4.81 -2.37 -1.01
CA THR A 31 4.92 -3.79 -1.25
C THR A 31 4.93 -4.53 0.07
N ILE A 32 4.42 -5.75 0.06
CA ILE A 32 4.33 -6.61 1.23
C ILE A 32 5.33 -7.76 1.09
N SER A 33 5.98 -8.15 2.20
CA SER A 33 7.04 -9.17 2.17
C SER A 33 6.57 -10.56 1.71
N THR A 34 5.29 -10.87 1.92
CA THR A 34 4.64 -12.09 1.44
C THR A 34 3.14 -11.85 1.27
N ASN A 35 2.54 -12.46 0.25
CA ASN A 35 1.10 -12.46 0.02
C ASN A 35 0.37 -13.62 0.71
N HIS A 36 1.10 -14.57 1.31
CA HIS A 36 0.51 -15.71 2.01
C HIS A 36 1.36 -16.12 3.22
N VAL A 37 0.71 -16.35 4.36
CA VAL A 37 1.31 -16.85 5.60
C VAL A 37 0.49 -18.03 6.10
N SER A 38 1.15 -19.18 6.28
CA SER A 38 0.61 -20.29 7.06
C SER A 38 1.33 -20.31 8.40
N ALA A 39 0.59 -20.10 9.49
CA ALA A 39 1.15 -19.98 10.82
C ALA A 39 0.55 -21.03 11.76
N THR A 40 1.42 -21.64 12.57
CA THR A 40 1.00 -22.63 13.56
C THR A 40 0.66 -21.95 14.88
N VAL A 41 -0.47 -22.31 15.48
CA VAL A 41 -0.87 -21.86 16.81
C VAL A 41 0.23 -22.13 17.84
N GLY A 42 0.56 -21.12 18.64
CA GLY A 42 1.63 -21.17 19.65
C GLY A 42 3.03 -20.81 19.13
N THR A 43 3.22 -20.65 17.82
CA THR A 43 4.50 -20.27 17.22
C THR A 43 4.46 -18.84 16.69
N ALA A 44 5.46 -18.02 17.06
CA ALA A 44 5.56 -16.66 16.53
C ALA A 44 5.68 -16.67 15.00
N ILE A 45 4.92 -15.82 14.32
CA ILE A 45 5.02 -15.68 12.88
C ILE A 45 6.31 -14.95 12.50
N THR A 46 6.86 -15.26 11.33
CA THR A 46 7.79 -14.34 10.67
C THR A 46 7.01 -13.04 10.37
N PRO A 47 7.47 -11.88 10.84
CA PRO A 47 6.73 -10.63 10.65
C PRO A 47 6.47 -10.34 9.18
N VAL A 48 5.23 -9.98 8.86
CA VAL A 48 4.87 -9.49 7.52
C VAL A 48 5.14 -8.00 7.49
N THR A 49 6.10 -7.57 6.68
CA THR A 49 6.57 -6.18 6.65
C THR A 49 6.08 -5.48 5.39
N ILE A 50 5.92 -4.16 5.49
CA ILE A 50 5.62 -3.29 4.37
C ILE A 50 6.88 -2.51 4.00
N VAL A 51 7.19 -2.46 2.69
CA VAL A 51 8.19 -1.56 2.13
C VAL A 51 7.47 -0.48 1.36
N ASN A 52 7.71 0.78 1.70
CA ASN A 52 7.19 1.93 0.97
C ASN A 52 8.32 2.59 0.18
N THR A 53 8.19 2.70 -1.14
CA THR A 53 9.26 3.20 -2.03
C THR A 53 8.96 4.55 -2.69
N ASN A 54 7.76 5.09 -2.49
CA ASN A 54 7.38 6.41 -3.01
C ASN A 54 7.20 7.40 -1.86
N VAL A 55 6.02 7.99 -1.70
CA VAL A 55 5.79 9.01 -0.67
C VAL A 55 5.60 8.35 0.70
N ALA A 56 6.21 8.93 1.74
CA ALA A 56 6.04 8.46 3.10
C ALA A 56 4.56 8.46 3.52
N ALA A 57 4.08 7.33 4.02
CA ALA A 57 2.74 7.21 4.56
C ALA A 57 2.66 7.88 5.95
N THR A 58 1.55 8.55 6.23
CA THR A 58 1.26 9.13 7.56
C THR A 58 0.88 8.03 8.55
N TYR A 59 0.09 7.06 8.10
CA TYR A 59 -0.29 5.90 8.87
C TYR A 59 -0.65 4.73 7.95
N TYR A 60 -0.74 3.55 8.55
CA TYR A 60 -1.23 2.34 7.92
C TYR A 60 -2.51 1.86 8.61
N SER A 61 -3.42 1.30 7.84
CA SER A 61 -4.62 0.61 8.32
C SER A 61 -4.69 -0.80 7.78
N ILE A 62 -5.46 -1.66 8.45
CA ILE A 62 -5.70 -3.04 8.06
C ILE A 62 -7.19 -3.37 8.14
N SER A 63 -7.69 -4.13 7.17
CA SER A 63 -9.05 -4.68 7.18
C SER A 63 -9.06 -6.12 6.68
N PRO A 64 -9.74 -7.07 7.34
CA PRO A 64 -10.48 -6.90 8.59
C PRO A 64 -9.56 -6.58 9.79
N ALA A 65 -10.15 -6.22 10.93
CA ALA A 65 -9.37 -5.98 12.15
C ALA A 65 -8.60 -7.23 12.56
N ILE A 66 -7.32 -7.06 12.88
CA ILE A 66 -6.46 -8.19 13.23
C ILE A 66 -6.85 -8.79 14.58
N SER A 67 -6.84 -10.12 14.65
CA SER A 67 -7.28 -10.89 15.82
C SER A 67 -6.40 -12.12 16.05
N ASN A 68 -6.84 -13.05 16.91
CA ASN A 68 -6.20 -14.33 17.17
C ASN A 68 -4.74 -14.24 17.66
N GLY A 69 -4.40 -13.23 18.48
CA GLY A 69 -3.05 -13.08 19.05
C GLY A 69 -2.03 -12.44 18.11
N LEU A 70 -2.48 -12.05 16.92
CA LEU A 70 -1.73 -11.22 15.99
C LEU A 70 -1.96 -9.74 16.28
N SER A 71 -0.97 -8.93 15.92
CA SER A 71 -0.93 -7.50 16.14
C SER A 71 -0.49 -6.79 14.87
N PHE A 72 -1.05 -5.60 14.65
CA PHE A 72 -0.75 -4.75 13.51
C PHE A 72 -0.18 -3.42 13.99
N ASN A 73 1.02 -3.08 13.53
CA ASN A 73 1.64 -1.80 13.82
C ASN A 73 1.13 -0.74 12.84
N LYS A 74 0.31 0.21 13.32
CA LYS A 74 -0.27 1.29 12.50
C LYS A 74 0.76 2.30 11.97
N THR A 75 1.98 2.31 12.50
CA THR A 75 3.05 3.19 12.06
C THR A 75 3.89 2.57 10.95
N THR A 76 4.08 1.24 10.96
CA THR A 76 4.95 0.54 9.99
C THR A 76 4.19 -0.37 9.02
N GLY A 77 2.91 -0.65 9.28
CA GLY A 77 2.12 -1.65 8.55
C GLY A 77 2.48 -3.10 8.89
N THR A 78 3.38 -3.33 9.86
CA THR A 78 3.89 -4.68 10.16
C THR A 78 2.85 -5.53 10.89
N ILE A 79 2.65 -6.76 10.43
CA ILE A 79 1.87 -7.80 11.12
C ILE A 79 2.83 -8.73 11.85
N SER A 80 2.61 -8.95 13.14
CA SER A 80 3.45 -9.79 14.01
C SER A 80 2.62 -10.44 15.11
N GLY A 81 3.20 -11.37 15.88
CA GLY A 81 2.57 -11.97 17.04
C GLY A 81 2.61 -13.49 17.03
N VAL A 82 1.86 -14.08 17.96
CA VAL A 82 1.75 -15.54 18.14
C VAL A 82 0.26 -15.90 17.97
N PRO A 83 -0.10 -16.69 16.96
CA PRO A 83 -1.47 -17.14 16.82
C PRO A 83 -1.92 -17.97 18.02
N ILE A 84 -3.08 -17.67 18.58
CA ILE A 84 -3.63 -18.40 19.74
C ILE A 84 -4.76 -19.37 19.37
N VAL A 85 -5.40 -19.17 18.22
CA VAL A 85 -6.54 -19.97 17.76
C VAL A 85 -6.38 -20.22 16.27
N ALA A 86 -6.68 -21.45 15.84
CA ALA A 86 -6.69 -21.83 14.43
C ALA A 86 -7.90 -21.20 13.72
N SER A 87 -7.74 -20.86 12.45
CA SER A 87 -8.78 -20.22 11.66
C SER A 87 -8.63 -20.56 10.19
N ASP A 88 -9.74 -20.49 9.47
CA ASP A 88 -9.72 -20.52 8.00
C ASP A 88 -8.87 -19.37 7.43
N PRO A 89 -8.43 -19.46 6.16
CA PRO A 89 -7.70 -18.39 5.51
C PRO A 89 -8.50 -17.08 5.52
N VAL A 90 -7.90 -16.03 6.07
CA VAL A 90 -8.46 -14.66 6.06
C VAL A 90 -7.61 -13.77 5.18
N ILE A 91 -8.25 -13.04 4.28
CA ILE A 91 -7.60 -12.04 3.43
C ILE A 91 -7.58 -10.71 4.18
N TYR A 92 -6.38 -10.20 4.43
CA TYR A 92 -6.16 -8.87 5.00
C TYR A 92 -5.68 -7.91 3.93
N THR A 93 -6.27 -6.73 3.89
CA THR A 93 -5.85 -5.59 3.08
C THR A 93 -5.18 -4.57 3.99
N VAL A 94 -3.91 -4.31 3.74
CA VAL A 94 -3.14 -3.24 4.36
C VAL A 94 -3.18 -2.01 3.45
N THR A 95 -3.55 -0.87 3.99
CA THR A 95 -3.62 0.40 3.27
C THR A 95 -2.61 1.37 3.87
N ALA A 96 -1.75 1.94 3.02
CA ALA A 96 -0.91 3.06 3.37
C ALA A 96 -1.61 4.36 2.98
N VAL A 97 -1.69 5.30 3.92
CA VAL A 97 -2.41 6.55 3.71
C VAL A 97 -1.46 7.72 3.90
N LEU A 98 -1.36 8.57 2.87
CA LEU A 98 -0.82 9.91 3.01
C LEU A 98 -1.96 10.87 3.37
N MET A 99 -1.80 11.61 4.47
CA MET A 99 -2.67 12.75 4.77
C MET A 99 -2.01 14.03 4.26
N ASN A 100 -2.62 14.72 3.30
CA ASN A 100 -2.27 16.10 2.97
C ASN A 100 -3.33 17.07 3.52
N MET A 101 -2.85 17.98 4.38
CA MET A 101 -3.51 19.19 4.91
C MET A 101 -5.06 19.24 4.90
N MET A 102 -5.69 18.35 5.67
CA MET A 102 -7.09 18.43 6.17
C MET A 102 -8.12 17.48 5.52
N ALA A 103 -7.74 16.62 4.57
CA ALA A 103 -8.57 15.48 4.16
C ALA A 103 -7.73 14.26 3.82
N VAL A 104 -8.27 13.06 4.06
CA VAL A 104 -7.74 11.84 3.46
C VAL A 104 -8.05 11.91 1.98
N ASP A 105 -7.06 12.24 1.14
CA ASP A 105 -7.22 12.12 -0.30
C ASP A 105 -7.31 10.62 -0.66
N PRO A 106 -8.44 10.12 -1.19
CA PRO A 106 -8.56 8.73 -1.61
C PRO A 106 -7.57 8.38 -2.72
N ARG A 107 -7.06 9.39 -3.42
CA ARG A 107 -6.03 9.25 -4.45
C ARG A 107 -4.63 9.19 -3.84
N GLY A 108 -4.47 9.50 -2.55
CA GLY A 108 -3.21 9.50 -1.79
C GLY A 108 -2.94 8.20 -1.02
N GLN A 109 -3.45 7.07 -1.52
CA GLN A 109 -3.36 5.78 -0.85
C GLN A 109 -2.84 4.69 -1.78
N ASP A 110 -2.24 3.67 -1.18
CA ASP A 110 -1.92 2.42 -1.85
C ASP A 110 -2.22 1.23 -0.94
N THR A 111 -2.50 0.06 -1.54
CA THR A 111 -2.95 -1.13 -0.83
C THR A 111 -2.17 -2.37 -1.21
N ALA A 112 -1.87 -3.20 -0.21
CA ALA A 112 -1.32 -4.53 -0.39
C ALA A 112 -2.18 -5.57 0.34
N THR A 113 -2.20 -6.81 -0.16
CA THR A 113 -2.99 -7.89 0.43
C THR A 113 -2.12 -9.05 0.90
N VAL A 114 -2.54 -9.69 1.98
CA VAL A 114 -1.93 -10.92 2.49
C VAL A 114 -3.01 -11.86 3.01
N VAL A 115 -2.86 -13.15 2.70
CA VAL A 115 -3.71 -14.21 3.23
C VAL A 115 -3.04 -14.82 4.45
N LEU A 116 -3.76 -14.91 5.56
CA LEU A 116 -3.28 -15.58 6.78
C LEU A 116 -4.15 -16.81 7.06
N LEU A 117 -3.50 -17.97 7.08
CA LEU A 117 -4.06 -19.25 7.50
C LEU A 117 -3.43 -19.65 8.84
N LEU A 118 -4.26 -19.94 9.84
CA LEU A 118 -3.80 -20.33 11.17
C LEU A 118 -4.14 -21.80 11.41
N VAL A 119 -3.12 -22.64 11.58
CA VAL A 119 -3.26 -24.10 11.72
C VAL A 119 -2.91 -24.57 13.13
N LEU A 120 -3.55 -25.65 13.58
CA LEU A 120 -3.15 -26.32 14.82
C LEU A 120 -1.76 -26.96 14.65
N ALA A 121 -1.00 -27.02 15.74
CA ALA A 121 0.20 -27.84 15.78
C ALA A 121 -0.20 -29.31 15.57
N LEU A 122 0.54 -30.02 14.72
CA LEU A 122 0.40 -31.46 14.59
C LEU A 122 0.80 -32.12 15.92
N PRO A 123 0.01 -33.07 16.44
CA PRO A 123 0.45 -33.88 17.58
C PRO A 123 1.69 -34.67 17.16
N ILE A 124 2.74 -34.56 17.97
CA ILE A 124 3.99 -35.31 17.85
C ILE A 124 3.75 -36.74 18.36
#